data_AF-A0A7J6DAS4-F1
#
_entry.id   AF-A0A7J6DAS4-F1
#
_cell.length_a   1.000
_cell.length_b   1.000
_cell.length_c   1.000
_cell.angle_alpha   90.00
_cell.angle_beta   90.00
_cell.angle_gamma   90.00
#
_symmetry.space_group_name_H-M   'P 1'
#
loop_
_entity.id
_entity.type
_entity.pdbx_description
1 polymer ?
#
loop_
_entity_poly.entity_id
_entity_poly.type
_entity_poly.pdbx_seq_one_letter_code
_entity_poly.pdbx_strand_id
1 'polypeptide(L)'
;MKINHLTSVVQSLAANSRSNAPVLLVDSEDDVFPLKTMEELDKLERQLSEKALMQKMVNRLSISGGHTLKKTIWRICSKVFRPVAKQLNWCGRGEKRGIRKTNIGALLIGQRTV
;
A
#
# COMPACT_ATOMS: atom_id res chain seq x y z
N MET A 1 20.71 28.30 18.42
CA MET A 1 20.76 26.83 18.30
C MET A 1 19.42 26.27 17.81
N LYS A 2 19.09 26.20 16.51
CA LYS A 2 17.85 25.50 16.08
C LYS A 2 17.85 24.82 14.70
N ILE A 3 18.81 25.06 13.80
CA ILE A 3 18.77 24.48 12.43
C ILE A 3 19.60 23.20 12.30
N ASN A 4 20.80 23.18 12.87
CA ASN A 4 21.75 22.07 12.66
C ASN A 4 21.28 20.72 13.26
N HIS A 5 20.45 20.75 14.29
CA HIS A 5 19.93 19.54 14.92
C HIS A 5 18.88 18.83 14.04
N LEU A 6 18.05 19.58 13.31
CA LEU A 6 17.08 19.02 12.39
C LEU A 6 17.77 18.39 11.17
N THR A 7 18.81 19.04 10.66
CA THR A 7 19.62 18.51 9.56
C THR A 7 20.30 17.19 9.96
N SER A 8 20.82 17.11 11.18
CA SER A 8 21.43 15.89 11.72
C SER A 8 20.42 14.74 11.83
N VAL A 9 19.21 15.01 12.35
CA VAL A 9 18.16 13.99 12.47
C VAL A 9 17.72 13.46 11.10
N VAL A 10 17.56 14.34 10.10
CA VAL A 10 17.23 13.93 8.72
C VAL A 10 18.34 13.08 8.11
N GLN A 11 19.61 13.46 8.32
CA GLN A 11 20.77 12.71 7.84
C GLN A 11 20.90 11.34 8.54
N SER A 12 20.64 11.27 9.84
CA SER A 12 20.63 10.01 10.58
C SER A 12 19.50 9.08 10.14
N LEU A 13 18.29 9.60 9.86
CA LEU A 13 17.21 8.80 9.29
C LEU A 13 17.54 8.28 7.88
N ALA A 14 18.15 9.12 7.03
CA ALA A 14 18.58 8.75 5.69
C ALA A 14 19.69 7.69 5.71
N ALA A 15 20.64 7.79 6.66
CA ALA A 15 21.72 6.84 6.83
C ALA A 15 21.24 5.48 7.36
N ASN A 16 20.29 5.45 8.29
CA ASN A 16 19.76 4.20 8.86
C ASN A 16 18.93 3.37 7.85
N SER A 17 18.48 4.00 6.77
CA SER A 17 17.74 3.32 5.69
C SER A 17 18.63 2.46 4.78
N ARG A 18 19.97 2.57 4.89
CA ARG A 18 20.94 1.73 4.17
C ARG A 18 21.30 0.48 4.96
N SER A 19 20.29 -0.28 5.38
CA SER A 19 20.49 -1.62 5.91
C SER A 19 20.26 -2.64 4.78
N ASN A 20 21.30 -3.39 4.43
CA ASN A 20 21.36 -4.38 3.35
C ASN A 20 20.35 -5.55 3.50
N ALA A 21 19.08 -5.30 3.20
CA ALA A 21 18.12 -6.32 2.81
C ALA A 21 17.93 -6.24 1.29
N PRO A 22 17.70 -7.36 0.56
CA PRO A 22 17.59 -7.34 -0.89
C PRO A 22 16.47 -6.37 -1.26
N VAL A 23 16.86 -5.23 -1.82
CA VAL A 23 15.97 -4.17 -2.25
C VAL A 23 15.18 -4.77 -3.40
N LEU A 24 13.94 -5.18 -3.13
CA LEU A 24 12.95 -5.32 -4.17
C LEU A 24 12.79 -3.93 -4.79
N LEU A 25 13.55 -3.71 -5.86
CA LEU A 25 13.50 -2.58 -6.77
C LEU A 25 12.08 -2.48 -7.29
N VAL A 26 11.29 -1.74 -6.56
CA VAL A 26 10.05 -1.14 -7.03
C VAL A 26 10.27 0.35 -6.81
N ASP A 27 11.21 0.87 -7.60
CA ASP A 27 11.69 2.26 -7.59
C ASP A 27 11.07 3.05 -8.75
N SER A 28 9.83 2.75 -9.09
CA SER A 28 9.04 3.61 -9.94
C SER A 28 7.68 3.72 -9.28
N GLU A 29 7.39 4.92 -8.77
CA GLU A 29 6.19 5.26 -7.99
C GLU A 29 4.87 4.95 -8.73
N ASP A 30 4.97 4.70 -10.05
CA ASP A 30 3.88 4.46 -10.99
C ASP A 30 3.79 3.03 -11.56
N ASP A 31 4.77 2.15 -11.35
CA ASP A 31 4.77 0.83 -12.04
C ASP A 31 3.98 -0.28 -11.33
N VAL A 32 3.61 -0.09 -10.06
CA VAL A 32 2.87 -1.11 -9.29
C VAL A 32 1.36 -1.04 -9.54
N PHE A 33 0.85 0.13 -9.89
CA PHE A 33 -0.58 0.39 -9.98
C PHE A 33 -0.92 1.10 -11.28
N PRO A 34 -2.07 0.79 -11.89
CA PRO A 34 -3.11 -0.10 -11.38
C PRO A 34 -2.79 -1.58 -11.58
N LEU A 35 -3.35 -2.45 -10.73
CA LEU A 35 -3.33 -3.90 -10.92
C LEU A 35 -4.19 -4.25 -12.13
N LYS A 36 -3.56 -4.77 -13.19
CA LYS A 36 -4.17 -5.04 -14.49
C LYS A 36 -4.90 -6.38 -14.50
N THR A 37 -4.43 -7.35 -13.73
CA THR A 37 -4.99 -8.71 -13.73
C THR A 37 -5.26 -9.25 -12.32
N MET A 38 -6.04 -10.32 -12.23
CA MET A 38 -6.32 -10.98 -10.95
C MET A 38 -5.09 -11.70 -10.40
N GLU A 39 -4.17 -12.14 -11.26
CA GLU A 39 -2.90 -12.76 -10.87
C GLU A 39 -1.98 -11.73 -10.18
N GLU A 40 -1.94 -10.49 -10.67
CA GLU A 40 -1.22 -9.40 -10.01
C GLU A 40 -1.83 -9.08 -8.63
N LEU A 41 -3.16 -9.14 -8.52
CA LEU A 41 -3.87 -9.00 -7.26
C LEU A 41 -3.48 -10.12 -6.27
N ASP A 42 -3.40 -11.36 -6.73
CA ASP A 42 -2.97 -12.51 -5.90
C ASP A 42 -1.49 -12.46 -5.53
N LYS A 43 -0.65 -11.96 -6.43
CA LYS A 43 0.77 -11.72 -6.12
C LYS A 43 0.88 -10.67 -5.02
N LEU A 44 0.20 -9.53 -5.15
CA LEU A 44 0.22 -8.49 -4.13
C LEU A 44 -0.33 -9.00 -2.79
N GLU A 45 -1.43 -9.74 -2.79
CA GLU A 45 -2.03 -10.34 -1.59
C GLU A 45 -1.03 -11.22 -0.82
N ARG A 46 -0.27 -12.06 -1.55
CA ARG A 46 0.79 -12.89 -0.99
C ARG A 46 1.94 -12.04 -0.46
N GLN A 47 2.40 -11.05 -1.21
CA GLN A 47 3.51 -10.21 -0.76
C GLN A 47 3.14 -9.37 0.47
N LEU A 48 1.86 -9.01 0.64
CA LEU A 48 1.38 -8.26 1.80
C LEU A 48 1.36 -9.07 3.11
N SER A 49 1.64 -10.38 3.09
CA SER A 49 1.92 -11.12 4.32
C SER A 49 3.20 -10.62 5.00
N GLU A 50 4.13 -10.04 4.23
CA GLU A 50 5.35 -9.45 4.74
C GLU A 50 5.05 -8.14 5.45
N LYS A 51 5.34 -8.09 6.77
CA LYS A 51 5.04 -6.93 7.61
C LYS A 51 5.74 -5.66 7.12
N ALA A 52 6.97 -5.80 6.62
CA ALA A 52 7.74 -4.69 6.04
C ALA A 52 7.06 -4.13 4.78
N LEU A 53 6.55 -5.01 3.90
CA LEU A 53 5.86 -4.58 2.70
C LEU A 53 4.51 -3.96 3.02
N MET A 54 3.74 -4.52 3.96
CA MET A 54 2.49 -3.94 4.43
C MET A 54 2.71 -2.49 4.89
N GLN A 55 3.70 -2.24 5.74
CA GLN A 55 4.01 -0.89 6.22
C GLN A 55 4.46 0.04 5.07
N LYS A 56 5.29 -0.46 4.15
CA LYS A 56 5.68 0.28 2.94
C LYS A 56 4.46 0.67 2.11
N MET A 57 3.51 -0.25 1.92
CA MET A 57 2.30 0.02 1.15
C MET A 57 1.35 0.99 1.86
N VAL A 58 1.21 0.89 3.19
CA VAL A 58 0.42 1.84 3.99
C VAL A 58 0.97 3.24 3.81
N ASN A 59 2.28 3.44 4.05
CA ASN A 59 2.94 4.74 3.92
C ASN A 59 2.83 5.31 2.50
N ARG A 60 2.91 4.45 1.48
CA ARG A 60 2.76 4.87 0.08
C ARG A 60 1.32 5.28 -0.24
N LEU A 61 0.33 4.48 0.15
CA LEU A 61 -1.06 4.72 -0.21
C LEU A 61 -1.67 5.88 0.59
N SER A 62 -1.19 6.14 1.82
CA SER A 62 -1.62 7.28 2.63
C SER A 62 -1.38 8.63 1.95
N ILE A 63 -0.38 8.74 1.07
CA ILE A 63 -0.07 9.96 0.30
C ILE A 63 -1.24 10.34 -0.63
N SER A 64 -2.01 9.36 -1.12
CA SER A 64 -3.15 9.63 -2.02
C SER A 64 -4.18 10.57 -1.39
N GLY A 65 -4.28 10.55 -0.05
CA GLY A 65 -5.00 11.52 0.77
C GLY A 65 -6.48 11.73 0.42
N GLY A 66 -7.09 12.70 1.08
CA GLY A 66 -8.49 13.06 0.86
C GLY A 66 -9.02 13.88 2.03
N HIS A 67 -9.94 14.79 1.75
CA HIS A 67 -10.56 15.64 2.79
C HIS A 67 -11.40 14.81 3.77
N THR A 68 -11.80 13.60 3.38
CA THR A 68 -12.54 12.66 4.23
C THR A 68 -12.01 11.24 4.01
N LEU A 69 -12.16 10.37 5.01
CA LEU A 69 -11.80 8.95 4.90
C LEU A 69 -12.43 8.29 3.67
N LYS A 70 -13.70 8.61 3.37
CA LYS A 70 -14.40 8.11 2.18
C LYS A 70 -13.69 8.52 0.88
N LYS A 71 -13.26 9.78 0.76
CA LYS A 71 -12.53 10.26 -0.42
C LYS A 71 -11.15 9.62 -0.53
N THR A 72 -10.48 9.40 0.61
CA THR A 72 -9.17 8.72 0.66
C THR A 72 -9.27 7.28 0.19
N ILE A 73 -10.20 6.50 0.74
CA ILE A 73 -10.44 5.11 0.33
C ILE A 73 -10.81 5.06 -1.16
N TRP A 74 -11.70 5.96 -1.62
CA TRP A 74 -12.08 6.02 -3.03
C TRP A 74 -10.88 6.25 -3.96
N ARG A 75 -10.00 7.21 -3.61
CA ARG A 75 -8.79 7.51 -4.39
C ARG A 75 -7.83 6.33 -4.43
N ILE A 76 -7.58 5.71 -3.28
CA ILE A 76 -6.73 4.51 -3.18
C ILE A 76 -7.30 3.38 -4.04
N CYS A 77 -8.58 3.03 -3.84
CA CYS A 77 -9.22 1.96 -4.59
C CYS A 77 -9.23 2.23 -6.11
N SER A 78 -9.47 3.48 -6.50
CA SER A 78 -9.46 3.87 -7.93
C SER A 78 -8.05 3.79 -8.52
N LYS A 79 -7.00 4.07 -7.74
CA LYS A 79 -5.60 3.93 -8.18
C LYS A 79 -5.20 2.45 -8.28
N VAL A 80 -5.57 1.64 -7.30
CA VAL A 80 -5.10 0.25 -7.17
C VAL A 80 -5.89 -0.72 -8.05
N PHE A 81 -7.22 -0.64 -8.05
CA PHE A 81 -8.07 -1.71 -8.60
C PHE A 81 -8.76 -1.37 -9.91
N ARG A 82 -8.55 -0.19 -10.51
CA ARG A 82 -9.36 0.28 -11.66
C ARG A 82 -9.66 -0.80 -12.72
N PRO A 83 -8.68 -1.60 -13.19
CA PRO A 83 -8.89 -2.64 -14.21
C PRO A 83 -9.66 -3.85 -13.68
N VAL A 84 -9.38 -4.28 -12.44
CA VAL A 84 -9.99 -5.47 -11.82
C VAL A 84 -11.26 -5.17 -11.01
N ALA A 85 -11.64 -3.90 -10.86
CA ALA A 85 -12.70 -3.45 -9.96
C ALA A 85 -14.04 -4.14 -10.20
N LYS A 86 -14.37 -4.50 -11.45
CA LYS A 86 -15.62 -5.21 -11.79
C LYS A 86 -15.68 -6.61 -11.15
N GLN A 87 -14.55 -7.24 -10.89
CA GLN A 87 -14.41 -8.60 -10.35
C GLN A 87 -14.36 -8.63 -8.81
N LEU A 88 -14.37 -7.46 -8.17
CA LEU A 88 -14.21 -7.32 -6.72
C LEU A 88 -15.45 -6.72 -6.07
N ASN A 89 -15.70 -7.10 -4.82
CA ASN A 89 -16.48 -6.29 -3.89
C ASN A 89 -16.02 -6.55 -2.45
N TRP A 90 -16.57 -5.81 -1.48
CA TRP A 90 -16.13 -5.93 -0.09
C TRP A 90 -16.39 -7.32 0.50
N CYS A 91 -17.61 -7.85 0.32
CA CYS A 91 -18.06 -9.06 1.01
C CYS A 91 -17.86 -10.38 0.23
N GLY A 92 -17.54 -10.32 -1.05
CA GLY A 92 -17.55 -11.46 -1.98
C GLY A 92 -18.94 -11.90 -2.43
N ARG A 93 -19.87 -10.96 -2.63
CA ARG A 93 -21.24 -11.31 -3.09
C ARG A 93 -21.28 -11.63 -4.59
N GLY A 94 -22.07 -12.65 -4.97
CA GLY A 94 -22.20 -13.12 -6.35
C GLY A 94 -20.94 -13.85 -6.82
N GLU A 95 -20.61 -13.71 -8.10
CA GLU A 95 -19.40 -14.30 -8.71
C GLU A 95 -18.13 -13.44 -8.52
N LYS A 96 -18.12 -12.53 -7.54
CA LYS A 96 -17.03 -11.58 -7.31
C LYS A 96 -16.19 -11.96 -6.10
N ARG A 97 -14.89 -11.69 -6.16
CA ARG A 97 -13.98 -11.90 -5.03
C ARG A 97 -14.21 -10.88 -3.93
N GLY A 98 -14.31 -11.37 -2.70
CA GLY A 98 -14.38 -10.56 -1.49
C GLY A 98 -13.01 -10.12 -0.99
N ILE A 99 -12.88 -8.84 -0.61
CA ILE A 99 -11.60 -8.30 -0.08
C ILE A 99 -11.63 -8.02 1.43
N ARG A 100 -12.79 -8.10 2.10
CA ARG A 100 -12.90 -7.79 3.55
C ARG A 100 -11.94 -8.59 4.44
N LYS A 101 -11.67 -9.85 4.09
CA LYS A 101 -10.86 -10.79 4.89
C LYS A 101 -9.44 -11.00 4.32
N THR A 102 -8.99 -10.13 3.43
CA THR A 102 -7.68 -10.25 2.76
C THR A 102 -6.70 -9.21 3.31
N ASN A 103 -5.41 -9.43 3.10
CA ASN A 103 -4.35 -8.47 3.44
C ASN A 103 -4.54 -7.15 2.70
N ILE A 104 -5.00 -7.19 1.45
CA ILE A 104 -5.42 -6.00 0.71
C ILE A 104 -6.57 -5.28 1.43
N GLY A 105 -7.56 -6.01 1.96
CA GLY A 105 -8.61 -5.42 2.78
C GLY A 105 -8.07 -4.73 4.02
N ALA A 106 -7.17 -5.40 4.76
CA ALA A 106 -6.49 -4.87 5.94
C ALA A 106 -5.70 -3.58 5.63
N LEU A 107 -4.99 -3.57 4.49
CA LEU A 107 -4.27 -2.42 3.97
C LEU A 107 -5.19 -1.22 3.73
N LEU A 108 -6.37 -1.43 3.14
CA LEU A 108 -7.33 -0.35 2.84
C LEU A 108 -7.95 0.28 4.09
N ILE A 109 -8.20 -0.52 5.12
CA ILE A 109 -8.77 -0.05 6.40
C ILE A 109 -7.69 0.44 7.37
N GLY A 110 -6.41 0.31 7.01
CA GLY A 110 -5.29 0.65 7.88
C GLY A 110 -5.22 -0.20 9.15
N GLN A 111 -5.82 -1.39 9.15
CA GLN A 111 -5.74 -2.30 10.29
C GLN A 111 -4.57 -3.27 10.11
N ARG A 112 -3.90 -3.54 11.23
CA ARG A 112 -2.87 -4.57 11.32
C ARG A 112 -3.58 -5.91 11.42
N THR A 113 -3.43 -6.79 10.43
CA THR A 113 -3.75 -8.22 10.64
C THR A 113 -2.78 -8.72 11.71
N VAL A 114 -3.35 -9.19 12.81
CA VAL A 114 -2.64 -9.65 14.03
C VAL A 114 -2.02 -11.01 13.77
#